data_AF-A0A328BES0-F1
#
_entry.id   AF-A0A328BES0-F1
#
_cell.length_a   1.000
_cell.length_b   1.000
_cell.length_c   1.000
_cell.angle_alpha   90.00
_cell.angle_beta   90.00
_cell.angle_gamma   90.00
#
_symmetry.space_group_name_H-M   'P 1'
#
loop_
_entity.id
_entity.type
_entity.pdbx_description
1 polymer ?
#
loop_
_entity_poly.entity_id
_entity_poly.type
_entity_poly.pdbx_seq_one_letter_code
_entity_poly.pdbx_strand_id
1 'polypeptide(L)'
;MSKSVAAAAALLLVGLGACQSETKSGPAATAPAQPESAPLAVPAPPADRTAEYLTDPRVGDVLVVRFVAEGSAAEQFYFYQVFRLGGDTVYTHPARQPVASPAADASRPDVFAPEAIRAFTRRELQEFRQESPADPQHSRLVQVRRETSD
;
A
#
# COMPACT_ATOMS: atom_id res chain seq x y z
N MET A 1 4.94 44.07 -21.74
CA MET A 1 4.42 44.58 -23.03
C MET A 1 4.58 43.49 -24.08
N SER A 2 3.66 43.45 -25.06
CA SER A 2 3.45 42.43 -26.13
C SER A 2 2.59 41.24 -25.67
N LYS A 3 1.25 41.23 -25.77
CA LYS A 3 0.27 41.45 -26.86
C LYS A 3 0.04 40.23 -27.79
N SER A 4 -1.26 39.85 -27.84
CA SER A 4 -2.03 39.33 -28.99
C SER A 4 -2.15 37.81 -29.16
N VAL A 5 -3.28 37.18 -29.56
CA VAL A 5 -4.74 37.46 -29.68
C VAL A 5 -5.38 36.25 -30.41
N ALA A 6 -6.67 35.95 -30.13
CA ALA A 6 -7.66 35.26 -30.99
C ALA A 6 -7.50 33.75 -31.31
N ALA A 7 -8.54 32.96 -31.59
CA ALA A 7 -10.00 33.11 -31.56
C ALA A 7 -10.69 31.76 -31.89
N ALA A 8 -11.99 31.72 -31.58
CA ALA A 8 -13.10 31.06 -32.30
C ALA A 8 -13.17 29.50 -32.28
N ALA A 9 -14.21 28.90 -31.69
CA ALA A 9 -15.58 28.68 -32.22
C ALA A 9 -15.59 27.55 -33.29
N ALA A 10 -16.53 26.61 -33.40
CA ALA A 10 -17.89 26.49 -32.90
C ALA A 10 -18.48 25.12 -33.36
N LEU A 11 -19.70 24.80 -32.88
CA LEU A 11 -20.76 24.01 -33.55
C LEU A 11 -20.53 22.48 -33.80
N LEU A 12 -21.50 21.56 -33.78
CA LEU A 12 -22.90 21.38 -33.29
C LEU A 12 -23.37 20.00 -33.86
N LEU A 13 -24.52 19.49 -33.36
CA LEU A 13 -25.44 18.47 -33.94
C LEU A 13 -25.13 16.99 -33.64
N VAL A 14 -25.84 16.33 -32.71
CA VAL A 14 -27.25 15.83 -32.74
C VAL A 14 -27.49 14.75 -33.80
N GLY A 15 -27.79 13.53 -33.33
CA GLY A 15 -28.39 12.46 -34.13
C GLY A 15 -29.08 11.44 -33.22
N LEU A 16 -30.38 11.63 -32.99
CA LEU A 16 -31.30 10.57 -32.53
C LEU A 16 -31.54 9.61 -33.71
N GLY A 17 -31.33 8.32 -33.49
CA GLY A 17 -31.70 7.27 -34.42
C GLY A 17 -32.38 6.13 -33.67
N ALA A 18 -33.72 6.11 -33.68
CA ALA A 18 -34.52 4.94 -33.34
C ALA A 18 -35.06 4.35 -34.65
N CYS A 19 -34.72 3.10 -34.95
CA CYS A 19 -35.46 2.24 -35.89
C CYS A 19 -35.34 0.78 -35.41
N GLN A 20 -36.48 0.21 -35.03
CA GLN A 20 -36.68 -1.24 -34.88
C GLN A 20 -36.61 -1.96 -36.23
N SER A 21 -36.20 -3.24 -36.22
CA SER A 21 -36.79 -4.30 -37.06
C SER A 21 -36.44 -5.69 -36.50
N GLU A 22 -37.41 -6.59 -36.58
CA GLU A 22 -37.53 -7.89 -35.92
C GLU A 22 -36.97 -9.07 -36.74
N THR A 23 -36.75 -10.20 -36.06
CA THR A 23 -36.56 -11.60 -36.53
C THR A 23 -35.27 -12.03 -37.24
N LYS A 24 -34.54 -12.97 -36.61
CA LYS A 24 -34.17 -14.29 -37.15
C LYS A 24 -33.34 -15.10 -36.13
N SER A 25 -33.85 -16.23 -35.68
CA SER A 25 -33.14 -17.20 -34.83
C SER A 25 -32.16 -18.05 -35.65
N GLY A 26 -30.95 -18.23 -35.10
CA GLY A 26 -29.96 -19.26 -35.45
C GLY A 26 -28.61 -18.70 -35.93
N PRO A 27 -27.45 -19.35 -35.69
CA PRO A 27 -27.18 -20.56 -34.89
C PRO A 27 -26.41 -20.22 -33.59
N ALA A 28 -26.33 -21.20 -32.69
CA ALA A 28 -25.50 -21.17 -31.49
C ALA A 28 -24.05 -20.84 -31.84
N ALA A 29 -23.65 -19.58 -31.60
CA ALA A 29 -22.26 -19.20 -31.53
C ALA A 29 -21.75 -19.63 -30.16
N THR A 30 -20.87 -20.63 -30.15
CA THR A 30 -19.97 -20.91 -29.04
C THR A 30 -19.36 -19.59 -28.58
N ALA A 31 -19.82 -19.08 -27.44
CA ALA A 31 -19.22 -17.93 -26.81
C ALA A 31 -17.74 -18.26 -26.57
N PRO A 32 -16.79 -17.41 -27.01
CA PRO A 32 -15.43 -17.54 -26.52
C PRO A 32 -15.52 -17.41 -24.99
N ALA A 33 -14.98 -18.41 -24.29
CA ALA A 33 -14.87 -18.41 -22.85
C ALA A 33 -14.40 -17.03 -22.41
N GLN A 34 -15.24 -16.34 -21.64
CA GLN A 34 -14.79 -15.20 -20.85
C GLN A 34 -13.53 -15.67 -20.12
N PRO A 35 -12.40 -14.93 -20.17
CA PRO A 35 -11.35 -15.18 -19.21
C PRO A 35 -12.02 -15.02 -17.85
N GLU A 36 -12.23 -16.17 -17.20
CA GLU A 36 -12.66 -16.26 -15.83
C GLU A 36 -11.63 -15.43 -15.08
N SER A 37 -12.04 -14.24 -14.63
CA SER A 37 -11.25 -13.42 -13.73
C SER A 37 -11.10 -14.24 -12.46
N ALA A 38 -10.12 -15.15 -12.45
CA ALA A 38 -9.65 -15.78 -11.24
C ALA A 38 -9.29 -14.62 -10.33
N PRO A 39 -9.98 -14.45 -9.18
CA PRO A 39 -9.61 -13.39 -8.26
C PRO A 39 -8.14 -13.60 -7.93
N LEU A 40 -7.32 -12.57 -8.15
CA LEU A 40 -5.92 -12.60 -7.71
C LEU A 40 -5.94 -12.95 -6.24
N ALA A 41 -5.50 -14.16 -5.91
CA ALA A 41 -5.52 -14.65 -4.54
C ALA A 41 -4.57 -13.76 -3.73
N VAL A 42 -5.14 -12.95 -2.83
CA VAL A 42 -4.36 -12.15 -1.90
C VAL A 42 -3.60 -13.13 -1.00
N PRO A 43 -2.26 -13.08 -0.95
CA PRO A 43 -1.49 -13.98 -0.11
C PRO A 43 -1.92 -13.85 1.34
N ALA A 44 -2.12 -15.00 2.01
CA ALA A 44 -2.54 -15.04 3.40
C ALA A 44 -1.60 -14.19 4.29
N PRO A 45 -2.14 -13.37 5.21
CA PRO A 45 -1.32 -12.47 5.99
C PRO A 45 -0.36 -13.26 6.89
N PRO A 46 0.92 -12.86 6.96
CA PRO A 46 1.88 -13.48 7.86
C PRO A 46 1.52 -13.23 9.34
N ALA A 47 2.21 -13.95 10.23
CA ALA A 47 2.02 -13.81 11.67
C ALA A 47 2.28 -12.37 12.13
N ASP A 48 1.38 -11.87 12.97
CA ASP A 48 1.52 -10.56 13.62
C ASP A 48 2.61 -10.61 14.70
N ARG A 49 3.47 -9.59 14.74
CA ARG A 49 4.54 -9.43 15.74
C ARG A 49 4.29 -8.30 16.73
N THR A 50 3.13 -7.65 16.66
CA THR A 50 2.81 -6.48 17.48
C THR A 50 2.84 -6.77 18.98
N ALA A 51 2.18 -7.85 19.43
CA ALA A 51 2.13 -8.18 20.86
C ALA A 51 3.52 -8.50 21.45
N GLU A 52 4.35 -9.21 20.68
CA GLU A 52 5.74 -9.52 21.04
C GLU A 52 6.55 -8.23 21.16
N TYR A 53 6.50 -7.35 20.14
CA TYR A 53 7.21 -6.08 20.15
C TYR A 53 6.84 -5.19 21.34
N LEU A 54 5.55 -5.07 21.66
CA LEU A 54 5.06 -4.18 22.71
C LEU A 54 5.51 -4.58 24.13
N THR A 55 5.99 -5.81 24.31
CA THR A 55 6.49 -6.32 25.60
C THR A 55 7.87 -5.75 25.94
N ASP A 56 8.73 -5.58 24.94
CA ASP A 56 10.13 -5.14 25.12
C ASP A 56 10.61 -4.33 23.90
N PRO A 57 10.11 -3.09 23.68
CA PRO A 57 10.56 -2.24 22.59
C PRO A 57 11.98 -1.71 22.88
N ARG A 58 12.85 -1.68 21.86
CA ARG A 58 14.23 -1.19 22.01
C ARG A 58 14.57 -0.09 21.02
N VAL A 59 15.46 0.82 21.44
CA VAL A 59 16.11 1.75 20.51
C VAL A 59 17.02 0.94 19.58
N GLY A 60 17.00 1.26 18.28
CA GLY A 60 17.68 0.51 17.24
C GLY A 60 16.82 -0.57 16.56
N ASP A 61 15.66 -0.92 17.12
CA ASP A 61 14.74 -1.83 16.46
C ASP A 61 14.29 -1.26 15.11
N VAL A 62 14.21 -2.13 14.08
CA VAL A 62 13.58 -1.80 12.81
C VAL A 62 12.26 -2.55 12.71
N LEU A 63 11.16 -1.79 12.73
CA LEU A 63 9.81 -2.31 12.55
C LEU A 63 9.56 -2.51 11.06
N VAL A 64 9.20 -3.74 10.67
CA VAL A 64 8.89 -4.08 9.29
C VAL A 64 7.41 -4.31 9.16
N VAL A 65 6.75 -3.42 8.42
CA VAL A 65 5.30 -3.41 8.27
C VAL A 65 4.95 -3.76 6.82
N ARG A 66 4.06 -4.74 6.63
CA ARG A 66 3.56 -5.20 5.33
C ARG A 66 2.28 -4.48 4.95
N PHE A 67 2.18 -4.12 3.69
CA PHE A 67 0.98 -3.57 3.06
C PHE A 67 0.71 -4.29 1.74
N VAL A 68 -0.54 -4.65 1.51
CA VAL A 68 -1.03 -5.14 0.23
C VAL A 68 -2.19 -4.24 -0.21
N ALA A 69 -2.02 -3.54 -1.33
CA ALA A 69 -3.03 -2.65 -1.85
C ALA A 69 -4.27 -3.41 -2.35
N GLU A 70 -5.45 -2.81 -2.20
CA GLU A 70 -6.70 -3.35 -2.74
C GLU A 70 -6.59 -3.66 -4.24
N GLY A 71 -7.06 -4.83 -4.66
CA GLY A 71 -6.99 -5.30 -6.04
C GLY A 71 -5.60 -5.75 -6.51
N SER A 72 -4.60 -5.79 -5.60
CA SER A 72 -3.23 -6.22 -5.89
C SER A 72 -2.86 -7.45 -5.07
N ALA A 73 -1.97 -8.28 -5.64
CA ALA A 73 -1.24 -9.32 -4.89
C ALA A 73 0.20 -8.89 -4.56
N ALA A 74 0.61 -7.69 -4.98
CA ALA A 74 1.95 -7.18 -4.73
C ALA A 74 2.08 -6.69 -3.29
N GLU A 75 3.03 -7.26 -2.57
CA GLU A 75 3.38 -6.86 -1.21
C GLU A 75 4.39 -5.72 -1.24
N GLN A 76 4.17 -4.74 -0.37
CA GLN A 76 5.10 -3.66 -0.10
C GLN A 76 5.44 -3.67 1.39
N PHE A 77 6.70 -3.37 1.71
CA PHE A 77 7.17 -3.32 3.08
C PHE A 77 7.70 -1.92 3.39
N TYR A 78 7.28 -1.42 4.55
CA TYR A 78 7.73 -0.14 5.10
C TYR A 78 8.56 -0.42 6.34
N PHE A 79 9.73 0.20 6.41
CA PHE A 79 10.62 0.07 7.56
C PHE A 79 10.57 1.33 8.41
N TYR A 80 10.58 1.16 9.73
CA TYR A 80 10.64 2.25 10.70
C TYR A 80 11.73 1.95 11.72
N GLN A 81 12.82 2.73 11.72
CA GLN A 81 13.90 2.60 12.70
C GLN A 81 13.55 3.36 13.97
N VAL A 82 13.53 2.68 15.11
CA VAL A 82 13.28 3.29 16.41
C VAL A 82 14.54 4.02 16.87
N PHE A 83 14.45 5.35 17.00
CA PHE A 83 15.57 6.17 17.50
C PHE A 83 15.36 6.67 18.93
N ARG A 84 14.11 6.64 19.43
CA ARG A 84 13.80 7.06 20.80
C ARG A 84 12.53 6.38 21.31
N LEU A 85 12.53 6.06 22.60
CA LEU A 85 11.35 5.66 23.36
C LEU A 85 10.97 6.77 24.34
N GLY A 86 9.69 7.07 24.49
CA GLY A 86 9.19 8.09 25.40
C GLY A 86 7.86 7.69 26.02
N GLY A 87 7.90 7.18 27.26
CA GLY A 87 6.70 6.76 27.99
C GLY A 87 5.94 5.66 27.23
N ASP A 88 4.84 6.04 26.59
CA ASP A 88 3.98 5.17 25.77
C ASP A 88 4.21 5.33 24.26
N THR A 89 5.15 6.19 23.85
CA THR A 89 5.38 6.58 22.46
C THR A 89 6.72 6.07 21.96
N VAL A 90 6.71 5.51 20.75
CA VAL A 90 7.89 5.09 19.98
C VAL A 90 8.12 6.11 18.88
N TYR A 91 9.30 6.72 18.86
CA TYR A 91 9.70 7.65 17.81
C TYR A 91 10.60 6.95 16.80
N THR A 92 10.25 7.11 15.53
CA THR A 92 10.88 6.38 14.44
C THR A 92 11.33 7.30 13.31
N HIS A 93 12.37 6.87 12.61
CA HIS A 93 12.72 7.35 11.29
C HIS A 93 12.14 6.39 10.25
N PRO A 94 11.22 6.83 9.39
CA PRO A 94 10.70 5.98 8.33
C PRO A 94 11.76 5.79 7.23
N ALA A 95 11.67 4.66 6.52
CA ALA A 95 12.42 4.47 5.30
C ALA A 95 11.96 5.46 4.22
N ARG A 96 12.90 5.89 3.37
CA ARG A 96 12.65 6.84 2.27
C ARG A 96 11.70 6.30 1.21
N GLN A 97 11.70 4.97 1.02
CA GLN A 97 10.97 4.26 -0.02
C GLN A 97 10.44 2.95 0.55
N PRO A 98 9.27 2.45 0.10
CA PRO A 98 8.88 1.07 0.35
C PRO A 98 9.83 0.11 -0.36
N VAL A 99 9.94 -1.11 0.16
CA VAL A 99 10.74 -2.18 -0.41
C VAL A 99 9.89 -3.40 -0.73
N ALA A 100 10.33 -4.22 -1.68
CA ALA A 100 9.60 -5.41 -2.12
C ALA A 100 9.84 -6.65 -1.23
N SER A 101 10.74 -6.57 -0.25
CA SER A 101 11.10 -7.71 0.60
C SER A 101 11.26 -7.28 2.06
N PRO A 102 10.74 -8.06 3.03
CA PRO A 102 10.91 -7.77 4.45
C PRO A 102 12.37 -7.94 4.91
N ALA A 103 13.17 -8.68 4.13
CA ALA A 103 14.58 -8.95 4.39
C ALA A 103 15.54 -7.96 3.71
N ALA A 104 15.03 -6.92 3.03
CA ALA A 104 15.88 -5.93 2.36
C ALA A 104 16.88 -5.29 3.33
N ASP A 105 18.08 -4.98 2.86
CA ASP A 105 19.13 -4.43 3.73
C ASP A 105 18.74 -3.03 4.26
N ALA A 106 18.62 -2.93 5.58
CA ALA A 106 18.26 -1.72 6.30
C ALA A 106 19.47 -1.09 7.02
N SER A 107 20.66 -1.70 6.93
CA SER A 107 21.88 -1.18 7.54
C SER A 107 22.51 -0.04 6.73
N ARG A 108 22.09 0.12 5.48
CA ARG A 108 22.64 1.16 4.59
C ARG A 108 22.20 2.56 5.08
N PRO A 109 23.12 3.54 5.05
CA PRO A 109 22.87 4.87 5.64
C PRO A 109 21.81 5.69 4.90
N ASP A 110 21.47 5.32 3.66
CA ASP A 110 20.50 6.01 2.81
C ASP A 110 19.07 5.46 2.95
N VAL A 111 18.85 4.37 3.69
CA VAL A 111 17.54 3.71 3.80
C VAL A 111 16.54 4.59 4.55
N PHE A 112 16.96 5.19 5.66
CA PHE A 112 16.10 5.96 6.55
C PHE A 112 16.19 7.46 6.29
N ALA A 113 15.08 8.17 6.55
CA ALA A 113 15.01 9.62 6.54
C ALA A 113 15.12 10.16 7.99
N PRO A 114 16.32 10.47 8.51
CA PRO A 114 16.48 10.98 9.88
C PRO A 114 15.78 12.33 10.11
N GLU A 115 15.55 13.10 9.04
CA GLU A 115 14.78 14.35 9.09
C GLU A 115 13.26 14.12 9.24
N ALA A 116 12.77 12.93 8.90
CA ALA A 116 11.38 12.57 9.06
C ALA A 116 11.20 11.83 10.40
N ILE A 117 10.25 12.29 11.20
CA ILE A 117 9.93 11.66 12.48
C ILE A 117 8.48 11.21 12.44
N ARG A 118 8.26 9.93 12.75
CA ARG A 118 6.94 9.38 12.99
C ARG A 118 6.85 8.86 14.42
N ALA A 119 5.87 9.36 15.15
CA ALA A 119 5.57 8.92 16.50
C ALA A 119 4.41 7.93 16.46
N PHE A 120 4.55 6.83 17.19
CA PHE A 120 3.49 5.86 17.40
C PHE A 120 3.31 5.62 18.89
N THR A 121 2.13 5.92 19.40
CA THR A 121 1.70 5.48 20.73
C THR A 121 1.55 3.96 20.76
N ARG A 122 1.59 3.37 21.95
CA ARG A 122 1.31 1.94 22.15
C ARG A 122 -0.07 1.54 21.59
N ARG A 123 -1.06 2.43 21.63
CA ARG A 123 -2.39 2.20 21.03
C ARG A 123 -2.31 2.14 19.51
N GLU A 124 -1.67 3.11 18.86
CA GLU A 124 -1.51 3.12 17.40
C GLU A 124 -0.71 1.90 16.92
N LEU A 125 0.33 1.49 17.66
CA LEU A 125 1.04 0.25 17.33
C LEU A 125 0.15 -0.99 17.38
N GLN A 126 -0.89 -1.03 18.22
CA GLN A 126 -1.86 -2.14 18.23
C GLN A 126 -2.71 -2.20 16.96
N GLU A 127 -2.83 -1.10 16.22
CA GLU A 127 -3.56 -1.05 14.96
C GLU A 127 -2.82 -1.83 13.87
N PHE A 128 -1.50 -2.01 13.98
CA PHE A 128 -0.70 -2.88 13.10
C PHE A 128 -1.08 -4.37 13.16
N ARG A 129 -2.02 -4.77 14.00
CA ARG A 129 -2.58 -6.13 13.99
C ARG A 129 -3.57 -6.33 12.84
N GLN A 130 -4.19 -5.25 12.39
CA GLN A 130 -5.25 -5.28 11.39
C GLN A 130 -4.70 -4.72 10.08
N GLU A 131 -4.60 -5.58 9.07
CA GLU A 131 -4.27 -5.13 7.72
C GLU A 131 -5.55 -4.66 7.04
N SER A 132 -5.57 -3.42 6.54
CA SER A 132 -6.64 -2.90 5.69
C SER A 132 -6.12 -2.70 4.26
N PRO A 133 -6.68 -3.39 3.27
CA PRO A 133 -6.27 -3.20 1.87
C PRO A 133 -6.62 -1.81 1.33
N ALA A 134 -7.59 -1.13 1.95
CA ALA A 134 -8.04 0.21 1.57
C ALA A 134 -7.24 1.35 2.22
N ASP A 135 -6.37 1.05 3.20
CA ASP A 135 -5.63 2.07 3.94
C ASP A 135 -4.19 1.63 4.26
N PRO A 136 -3.18 2.23 3.60
CA PRO A 136 -1.76 1.97 3.89
C PRO A 136 -1.34 2.25 5.34
N GLN A 137 -2.09 3.07 6.07
CA GLN A 137 -1.82 3.36 7.49
C GLN A 137 -2.21 2.18 8.40
N HIS A 138 -3.07 1.29 7.95
CA HIS A 138 -3.46 0.05 8.63
C HIS A 138 -2.70 -1.13 8.03
N SER A 139 -1.38 -1.09 8.17
CA SER A 139 -0.46 -2.09 7.64
C SER A 139 0.00 -3.03 8.76
N ARG A 140 0.34 -4.28 8.45
CA ARG A 140 0.61 -5.31 9.48
C ARG A 140 2.06 -5.33 9.94
N LEU A 141 2.35 -5.35 11.25
CA LEU A 141 3.71 -5.57 11.74
C LEU A 141 4.08 -7.06 11.61
N VAL A 142 4.99 -7.37 10.68
CA VAL A 142 5.32 -8.76 10.32
C VAL A 142 6.68 -9.21 10.87
N GLN A 143 7.55 -8.26 11.19
CA GLN A 143 8.88 -8.54 11.72
C GLN A 143 9.41 -7.36 12.53
N VAL A 144 10.19 -7.66 13.58
CA VAL A 144 11.06 -6.71 14.28
C VAL A 144 12.49 -7.18 14.07
N ARG A 145 13.34 -6.32 13.52
CA ARG A 145 14.77 -6.62 13.36
C ARG A 145 15.53 -5.91 14.47
N ARG A 146 16.36 -6.67 15.17
CA ARG A 146 17.22 -6.16 16.25
C ARG A 146 18.67 -6.36 15.83
N GLU A 147 19.50 -5.37 16.04
CA GLU A 147 20.95 -5.61 16.01
C GLU A 147 21.30 -6.41 17.26
N THR A 148 21.70 -7.66 17.07
CA THR A 148 22.39 -8.41 18.13
C THR A 148 23.79 -7.83 18.22
N SER A 149 24.01 -6.91 19.17
CA SER A 149 25.37 -6.67 19.68
C SER A 149 25.82 -7.96 20.35
N ASP A 150 26.72 -8.69 19.69
CA ASP A 150 27.53 -9.74 20.29
C ASP A 150 28.74 -9.11 21.00
#